data_AF-A0A260Z342-F1
#
_entry.id   AF-A0A260Z342-F1
#
_cell.length_a   1.000
_cell.length_b   1.000
_cell.length_c   1.000
_cell.angle_alpha   90.00
_cell.angle_beta   90.00
_cell.angle_gamma   90.00
#
_symmetry.space_group_name_H-M   'P 1'
#
loop_
_entity.id
_entity.type
_entity.pdbx_description
1 polymer ?
#
loop_
_entity_poly.entity_id
_entity_poly.type
_entity_poly.pdbx_seq_one_letter_code
_entity_poly.pdbx_strand_id
1 'polypeptide(L)'
;MMEKAQPIWQELPTHCKADVVSYLDFESRCLLRSCSKSDYDLVKSCPVYLGKVELFPPTRFALSEQSYQIDEFKQVMVFLQVFQHPKSYAREVSINFDRFYESGDIQQFFILLLDSMKTKTDFKIKSASLYINDHAKTVNGREFLELLQFFDSSKLKKINLSSQIAPEYFEMVSKTEQWKNATELKAFGYYNYNIPIESLLHFDRLNVQHINRLSTEKAWKFIENFLRRNPALGSCFQVQTMFALDIDGILENFSVSPNNEPTEHEYSTYYKHTQLFELPNPNHICVVKISEHGIYAAVSRITHLEPDFRWYLFGVRIE
;
A
#
# COMPACT_ATOMS: atom_id res chain seq x y z
N MET A 1 5.61 52.91 -37.02
CA MET A 1 5.39 51.47 -36.78
C MET A 1 4.78 51.35 -35.40
N MET A 2 3.49 51.06 -35.28
CA MET A 2 2.89 50.74 -33.99
C MET A 2 3.40 49.35 -33.58
N GLU A 3 4.07 49.25 -32.43
CA GLU A 3 4.36 47.95 -31.82
C GLU A 3 3.04 47.20 -31.63
N LYS A 4 2.95 45.98 -32.18
CA LYS A 4 1.82 45.10 -31.88
C LYS A 4 1.85 44.82 -30.38
N ALA A 5 0.72 45.08 -29.72
CA ALA A 5 0.54 44.72 -28.32
C ALA A 5 0.85 43.22 -28.14
N GLN A 6 1.65 42.89 -27.13
CA GLN A 6 1.96 41.51 -26.79
C GLN A 6 0.66 40.83 -26.29
N PRO A 7 0.39 39.58 -26.70
CA PRO A 7 -0.79 38.86 -26.23
C PRO A 7 -0.76 38.73 -24.70
N ILE A 8 -1.84 39.18 -24.05
CA ILE A 8 -2.00 39.08 -22.60
C ILE A 8 -2.67 37.76 -22.23
N TRP A 9 -2.51 37.32 -20.97
CA TRP A 9 -3.07 36.05 -20.48
C TRP A 9 -4.54 35.86 -20.88
N GLN A 10 -5.36 36.91 -20.76
CA GLN A 10 -6.78 36.86 -21.07
C GLN A 10 -7.07 36.45 -22.52
N GLU A 11 -6.21 36.83 -23.47
CA GLU A 11 -6.38 36.60 -24.92
C GLU A 11 -5.80 35.25 -25.39
N LEU A 12 -5.06 34.54 -24.54
CA LEU A 12 -4.51 33.24 -24.91
C LEU A 12 -5.62 32.20 -25.13
N PRO A 13 -5.52 31.36 -26.18
CA PRO A 13 -6.42 30.23 -26.38
C PRO A 13 -6.44 29.29 -25.18
N THR A 14 -7.60 28.71 -24.88
CA THR A 14 -7.78 27.82 -23.71
C THR A 14 -6.82 26.64 -23.68
N HIS A 15 -6.48 26.06 -24.84
CA HIS A 15 -5.52 24.96 -24.91
C HIS A 15 -4.11 25.38 -24.48
N CYS A 16 -3.63 26.56 -24.91
CA CYS A 16 -2.35 27.09 -24.46
C CYS A 16 -2.33 27.36 -22.95
N LYS A 17 -3.44 27.87 -22.40
CA LYS A 17 -3.56 28.08 -20.95
C LYS A 17 -3.54 26.75 -20.18
N ALA A 18 -4.21 25.73 -20.70
CA ALA A 18 -4.19 24.39 -20.11
C ALA A 18 -2.78 23.78 -20.13
N ASP A 19 -2.02 24.00 -21.21
CA ASP A 19 -0.62 23.59 -21.30
C ASP A 19 0.21 24.29 -20.21
N VAL A 20 0.05 25.61 -20.02
CA VAL A 20 0.72 26.34 -18.92
C VAL A 20 0.36 25.73 -17.56
N VAL A 21 -0.92 25.50 -17.29
CA VAL A 21 -1.38 24.87 -16.04
C VAL A 21 -0.76 23.49 -15.85
N SER A 22 -0.52 22.73 -16.92
CA SER A 22 0.12 21.41 -16.83
C SER A 22 1.54 21.46 -16.26
N TYR A 23 2.28 22.56 -16.49
CA TYR A 23 3.63 22.79 -15.97
C TYR A 23 3.65 23.42 -14.57
N LEU A 24 2.52 23.94 -14.08
CA LEU A 24 2.44 24.53 -12.75
C LEU A 24 2.42 23.45 -11.67
N ASP A 25 3.18 23.70 -10.60
CA ASP A 25 3.06 22.93 -9.37
C ASP A 25 1.71 23.20 -8.68
N PHE A 26 1.42 22.40 -7.65
CA PHE A 26 0.12 22.47 -6.99
C PHE A 26 -0.14 23.82 -6.31
N GLU A 27 0.89 24.44 -5.73
CA GLU A 27 0.79 25.75 -5.10
C GLU A 27 0.48 26.84 -6.13
N SER A 28 1.22 26.90 -7.23
CA SER A 28 0.99 27.87 -8.31
C SER A 28 -0.39 27.70 -8.94
N ARG A 29 -0.88 26.45 -9.06
CA ARG A 29 -2.27 26.17 -9.48
C ARG A 29 -3.29 26.73 -8.50
N CYS A 30 -3.06 26.61 -7.19
CA CYS A 30 -3.93 27.18 -6.17
C CYS A 30 -3.96 28.71 -6.23
N LEU A 31 -2.81 29.34 -6.46
CA LEU A 31 -2.70 30.79 -6.64
C LEU A 31 -3.46 31.26 -7.89
N LEU A 32 -3.21 30.62 -9.04
CA LEU A 32 -3.89 30.94 -10.30
C LEU A 32 -5.42 30.80 -10.19
N ARG A 33 -5.88 29.74 -9.53
CA ARG A 33 -7.31 29.51 -9.27
C ARG A 33 -7.97 30.66 -8.48
N SER A 34 -7.19 31.39 -7.68
CA SER A 34 -7.69 32.49 -6.85
C SER A 34 -7.76 33.82 -7.61
N CYS A 35 -7.20 33.91 -8.82
CA CYS A 35 -7.13 35.14 -9.59
C CYS A 35 -8.46 35.54 -10.25
N SER A 36 -9.20 34.57 -10.82
CA SER A 36 -10.47 34.83 -11.49
C SER A 36 -11.34 33.57 -11.61
N LYS A 37 -12.63 33.74 -11.94
CA LYS A 37 -13.53 32.60 -12.23
C LYS A 37 -13.06 31.78 -13.43
N SER A 38 -12.58 32.44 -14.49
CA SER A 38 -12.06 31.75 -15.67
C SER A 38 -10.81 30.94 -15.35
N ASP A 39 -9.93 31.45 -14.50
CA ASP A 39 -8.74 30.72 -14.06
C ASP A 39 -9.10 29.56 -13.13
N TYR A 40 -10.13 29.75 -12.28
CA TYR A 40 -10.68 28.67 -11.47
C TYR A 40 -11.18 27.50 -12.32
N ASP A 41 -12.03 27.80 -13.31
CA ASP A 41 -12.59 26.79 -14.21
C ASP A 41 -11.51 26.11 -15.04
N LEU A 42 -10.51 26.88 -15.50
CA LEU A 42 -9.34 26.37 -16.22
C LEU A 42 -8.54 25.38 -15.36
N VAL A 43 -8.10 25.78 -14.17
CA VAL A 43 -7.31 24.91 -13.29
C VAL A 43 -8.08 23.65 -12.93
N LYS A 44 -9.38 23.78 -12.63
CA LYS A 44 -10.27 22.65 -12.34
C LYS A 44 -10.41 21.67 -13.52
N SER A 45 -10.30 22.16 -14.76
CA SER A 45 -10.35 21.33 -15.97
C SER A 45 -9.05 20.57 -16.26
N CYS A 46 -7.97 20.85 -15.53
CA CYS A 46 -6.66 20.26 -15.75
C CYS A 46 -6.35 19.18 -14.69
N PRO A 47 -5.87 17.98 -15.09
CA PRO A 47 -5.45 16.95 -14.14
C PRO A 47 -4.18 17.36 -13.38
N VAL A 48 -4.04 16.80 -12.17
CA VAL A 48 -2.83 16.89 -11.35
C VAL A 48 -2.21 15.49 -11.24
N TYR A 49 -0.89 15.39 -11.43
CA TYR A 49 -0.11 14.16 -11.29
C TYR A 49 0.92 14.34 -10.19
N LEU A 50 0.86 13.53 -9.14
CA LEU A 50 1.73 13.65 -7.96
C LEU A 50 2.48 12.35 -7.68
N GLY A 51 3.69 12.49 -7.14
CA GLY A 51 4.42 11.34 -6.59
C GLY A 51 3.76 10.85 -5.30
N LYS A 52 3.34 11.75 -4.42
CA LYS A 52 2.77 11.39 -3.12
C LYS A 52 1.81 12.45 -2.59
N VAL A 53 0.80 12.02 -1.86
CA VAL A 53 -0.11 12.88 -1.07
C VAL A 53 -0.15 12.34 0.35
N GLU A 54 0.23 13.17 1.31
CA GLU A 54 0.35 12.75 2.71
C GLU A 54 -0.47 13.64 3.62
N LEU A 55 -1.29 12.99 4.44
CA LEU A 55 -2.02 13.61 5.52
C LEU A 55 -1.30 13.28 6.83
N PHE A 56 -0.98 14.31 7.61
CA PHE A 56 -0.46 14.21 8.96
C PHE A 56 -1.35 15.07 9.86
N PRO A 57 -2.55 14.60 10.20
CA PRO A 57 -3.42 15.30 11.13
C PRO A 57 -2.64 15.64 12.44
N PRO A 58 -2.84 16.85 13.01
CA PRO A 58 -3.88 17.80 12.65
C PRO A 58 -3.29 18.96 11.85
N THR A 59 -1.98 19.00 11.65
CA THR A 59 -1.25 20.23 11.33
C THR A 59 -0.38 20.13 10.11
N ARG A 60 -0.11 18.94 9.57
CA ARG A 60 0.82 18.80 8.45
C ARG A 60 0.21 18.07 7.28
N PHE A 61 0.51 18.56 6.09
CA PHE A 61 0.13 17.96 4.83
C PHE A 61 1.30 18.02 3.87
N ALA A 62 1.52 17.00 3.05
CA ALA A 62 2.60 17.01 2.07
C ALA A 62 2.12 16.58 0.68
N LEU A 63 2.70 17.22 -0.33
CA LEU A 63 2.51 16.92 -1.74
C LEU A 63 3.88 16.67 -2.37
N SER A 64 4.19 15.41 -2.64
CA SER A 64 5.52 14.99 -3.07
C SER A 64 6.60 15.53 -2.12
N GLU A 65 7.53 16.37 -2.58
CA GLU A 65 8.63 16.91 -1.76
C GLU A 65 8.24 18.14 -0.92
N GLN A 66 7.05 18.71 -1.12
CA GLN A 66 6.61 19.93 -0.44
C GLN A 66 5.76 19.59 0.78
N SER A 67 6.06 20.22 1.92
CA SER A 67 5.32 20.06 3.17
C SER A 67 4.72 21.40 3.62
N TYR A 68 3.49 21.35 4.11
CA TYR A 68 2.67 22.48 4.50
C TYR A 68 2.19 22.31 5.94
N GLN A 69 2.19 23.41 6.71
CA GLN A 69 1.61 23.45 8.05
C GLN A 69 0.19 24.02 7.95
N ILE A 70 -0.81 23.14 7.94
CA ILE A 70 -2.23 23.48 7.77
C ILE A 70 -3.11 22.62 8.69
N ASP A 71 -4.18 23.22 9.20
CA ASP A 71 -5.18 22.55 10.04
C ASP A 71 -5.90 21.40 9.29
N GLU A 72 -6.48 20.48 10.06
CA GLU A 72 -7.13 19.26 9.57
C GLU A 72 -8.19 19.51 8.50
N PHE A 73 -8.97 20.60 8.64
CA PHE A 73 -10.01 20.95 7.68
C PHE A 73 -9.38 21.33 6.34
N LYS A 74 -8.34 22.17 6.36
CA LYS A 74 -7.59 22.50 5.14
C LYS A 74 -6.92 21.28 4.53
N GLN A 75 -6.39 20.33 5.33
CA GLN A 75 -5.84 19.09 4.80
C GLN A 75 -6.88 18.32 3.98
N VAL A 76 -8.08 18.13 4.53
CA VAL A 76 -9.17 17.41 3.85
C VAL A 76 -9.62 18.18 2.60
N MET A 77 -9.72 19.51 2.67
CA MET A 77 -10.09 20.31 1.50
C MET A 77 -9.05 20.23 0.37
N VAL A 78 -7.76 20.31 0.70
CA VAL A 78 -6.69 20.18 -0.30
C VAL A 78 -6.67 18.76 -0.87
N PHE A 79 -6.83 17.73 -0.03
CA PHE A 79 -6.93 16.34 -0.47
C PHE A 79 -8.05 16.12 -1.49
N LEU A 80 -9.25 16.65 -1.20
CA LEU A 80 -10.37 16.58 -2.15
C LEU A 80 -10.08 17.32 -3.45
N GLN A 81 -9.36 18.44 -3.40
CA GLN A 81 -9.00 19.22 -4.58
C GLN A 81 -8.01 18.46 -5.49
N VAL A 82 -7.05 17.73 -4.91
CA VAL A 82 -6.11 16.91 -5.67
C VAL A 82 -6.85 15.92 -6.57
N PHE A 83 -7.85 15.23 -6.02
CA PHE A 83 -8.63 14.20 -6.73
C PHE A 83 -9.94 14.72 -7.33
N GLN A 84 -10.13 16.04 -7.40
CA GLN A 84 -11.35 16.64 -7.96
C GLN A 84 -11.52 16.33 -9.45
N HIS A 85 -10.42 16.34 -10.20
CA HIS A 85 -10.45 16.04 -11.64
C HIS A 85 -10.38 14.52 -11.87
N PRO A 86 -11.25 13.94 -12.71
CA PRO A 86 -11.31 12.48 -12.90
C PRO A 86 -10.06 11.88 -13.53
N LYS A 87 -9.15 12.67 -14.11
CA LYS A 87 -7.85 12.18 -14.61
C LYS A 87 -6.67 12.48 -13.67
N SER A 88 -6.90 13.14 -12.54
CA SER A 88 -5.86 13.33 -11.52
C SER A 88 -5.42 12.00 -10.95
N TYR A 89 -4.17 11.92 -10.53
CA TYR A 89 -3.57 10.71 -10.00
C TYR A 89 -2.42 11.04 -9.05
N ALA A 90 -2.30 10.28 -7.97
CA ALA A 90 -1.13 10.28 -7.11
C ALA A 90 -0.52 8.88 -7.09
N ARG A 91 0.81 8.72 -7.17
CA ARG A 91 1.40 7.37 -7.07
C ARG A 91 1.13 6.75 -5.70
N GLU A 92 1.17 7.55 -4.64
CA GLU A 92 0.99 7.12 -3.26
C GLU A 92 0.10 8.09 -2.47
N VAL A 93 -0.77 7.52 -1.63
CA VAL A 93 -1.54 8.25 -0.62
C VAL A 93 -1.21 7.65 0.74
N SER A 94 -0.85 8.50 1.70
CA SER A 94 -0.58 8.08 3.08
C SER A 94 -1.33 8.91 4.10
N ILE A 95 -1.92 8.26 5.10
CA ILE A 95 -2.49 8.89 6.29
C ILE A 95 -1.62 8.47 7.47
N ASN A 96 -1.09 9.45 8.19
CA ASN A 96 -0.06 9.23 9.20
C ASN A 96 -0.52 9.84 10.54
N PHE A 97 -0.62 9.01 11.58
CA PHE A 97 -0.94 9.40 12.94
C PHE A 97 0.26 9.17 13.84
N ASP A 98 0.68 10.23 14.54
CA ASP A 98 1.77 10.16 15.52
C ASP A 98 1.35 9.37 16.77
N ARG A 99 2.29 8.79 17.52
CA ARG A 99 2.05 7.98 18.72
C ARG A 99 1.35 8.73 19.86
N PHE A 100 1.33 10.06 19.78
CA PHE A 100 0.72 10.93 20.78
C PHE A 100 -0.77 11.20 20.50
N TYR A 101 -1.31 10.65 19.43
CA TYR A 101 -2.72 10.76 19.09
C TYR A 101 -3.60 9.92 20.02
N GLU A 102 -4.65 10.55 20.55
CA GLU A 102 -5.72 9.81 21.18
C GLU A 102 -6.62 9.17 20.10
N SER A 103 -7.20 8.01 20.41
CA SER A 103 -8.06 7.29 19.45
C SER A 103 -9.27 8.12 19.00
N GLY A 104 -9.75 9.02 19.86
CA GLY A 104 -10.86 9.94 19.55
C GLY A 104 -10.51 10.94 18.43
N ASP A 105 -9.29 11.49 18.43
CA ASP A 105 -8.85 12.45 17.42
C ASP A 105 -8.69 11.77 16.05
N ILE A 106 -8.18 10.54 16.04
CA ILE A 106 -8.07 9.72 14.82
C ILE A 106 -9.46 9.48 14.24
N GLN A 107 -10.41 9.09 15.07
CA GLN A 107 -11.79 8.86 14.66
C GLN A 107 -12.44 10.13 14.11
N GLN A 108 -12.26 11.27 14.78
CA GLN A 108 -12.80 12.56 14.35
C GLN A 108 -12.25 12.99 12.99
N PHE A 109 -10.95 12.78 12.76
CA PHE A 109 -10.34 13.05 11.46
C PHE A 109 -10.93 12.17 10.35
N PHE A 110 -11.11 10.87 10.60
CA PHE A 110 -11.75 9.98 9.63
C PHE A 110 -13.19 10.38 9.33
N ILE A 111 -13.97 10.79 10.34
CA ILE A 111 -15.33 11.32 10.14
C ILE A 111 -15.28 12.53 9.21
N LEU A 112 -14.44 13.52 9.51
CA LEU A 112 -14.29 14.73 8.69
C LEU A 112 -13.90 14.39 7.23
N LEU A 113 -12.94 13.50 7.04
CA LEU A 113 -12.46 13.08 5.73
C LEU A 113 -13.55 12.34 4.93
N LEU A 114 -14.17 11.33 5.54
CA LEU A 114 -15.20 10.49 4.91
C LEU A 114 -16.44 11.30 4.56
N ASP A 115 -16.94 12.12 5.48
CA ASP A 115 -18.12 12.96 5.24
C ASP A 115 -17.85 13.96 4.13
N SER A 116 -16.66 14.57 4.11
CA SER A 116 -16.24 15.48 3.05
C SER A 116 -16.19 14.79 1.68
N MET A 117 -15.70 13.54 1.60
CA MET A 117 -15.71 12.75 0.36
C MET A 117 -17.13 12.36 -0.07
N LYS A 118 -18.01 12.00 0.86
CA LYS A 118 -19.42 11.66 0.58
C LYS A 118 -20.21 12.85 0.00
N THR A 119 -19.80 14.08 0.27
CA THR A 119 -20.41 15.27 -0.37
C THR A 119 -20.11 15.40 -1.87
N LYS A 120 -19.17 14.61 -2.40
CA LYS A 120 -18.72 14.71 -3.79
C LYS A 120 -19.31 13.57 -4.61
N THR A 121 -20.05 13.93 -5.67
CA THR A 121 -20.57 12.97 -6.65
C THR A 121 -19.42 12.25 -7.35
N ASP A 122 -19.50 10.92 -7.40
CA ASP A 122 -18.55 10.03 -8.10
C ASP A 122 -17.07 10.22 -7.73
N PHE A 123 -16.79 10.64 -6.50
CA PHE A 123 -15.43 10.87 -6.04
C PHE A 123 -14.66 9.56 -5.91
N LYS A 124 -13.47 9.51 -6.52
CA LYS A 124 -12.55 8.38 -6.44
C LYS A 124 -11.11 8.84 -6.28
N ILE A 125 -10.41 8.19 -5.36
CA ILE A 125 -8.97 8.35 -5.16
C ILE A 125 -8.24 7.46 -6.16
N LYS A 126 -7.58 8.09 -7.13
CA LYS A 126 -6.78 7.39 -8.13
C LYS A 126 -5.34 7.34 -7.64
N SER A 127 -5.01 6.22 -6.97
CA SER A 127 -3.67 5.98 -6.46
C SER A 127 -3.23 4.53 -6.65
N ALA A 128 -1.93 4.30 -6.83
CA ALA A 128 -1.37 2.96 -6.86
C ALA A 128 -1.14 2.38 -5.46
N SER A 129 -1.02 3.22 -4.44
CA SER A 129 -0.70 2.78 -3.08
C SER A 129 -1.45 3.55 -2.00
N LEU A 130 -1.87 2.81 -0.98
CA LEU A 130 -2.45 3.33 0.26
C LEU A 130 -1.57 2.90 1.45
N TYR A 131 -1.19 3.88 2.27
CA TYR A 131 -0.49 3.67 3.53
C TYR A 131 -1.30 4.25 4.68
N ILE A 132 -1.60 3.44 5.68
CA ILE A 132 -2.14 3.88 6.97
C ILE A 132 -1.06 3.62 8.01
N ASN A 133 -0.37 4.69 8.39
CA ASN A 133 0.70 4.67 9.37
C ASN A 133 0.15 5.23 10.69
N ASP A 134 -0.37 4.34 11.50
CA ASP A 134 -0.84 4.62 12.84
C ASP A 134 0.15 4.09 13.88
N HIS A 135 0.83 5.02 14.54
CA HIS A 135 1.73 4.72 15.65
C HIS A 135 1.01 4.65 17.01
N ALA A 136 -0.27 5.05 17.08
CA ALA A 136 -1.11 4.99 18.27
C ALA A 136 -1.70 3.59 18.51
N LYS A 137 -1.39 2.61 17.65
CA LYS A 137 -1.84 1.20 17.75
C LYS A 137 -3.36 1.05 17.79
N THR A 138 -4.09 1.92 17.09
CA THR A 138 -5.53 1.77 16.91
C THR A 138 -5.85 0.56 16.03
N VAL A 139 -7.13 0.27 15.87
CA VAL A 139 -7.62 -0.84 15.04
C VAL A 139 -8.40 -0.25 13.88
N ASN A 140 -8.08 -0.67 12.66
CA ASN A 140 -8.78 -0.23 11.46
C ASN A 140 -10.19 -0.86 11.44
N GLY A 141 -11.21 -0.05 11.71
CA GLY A 141 -12.60 -0.44 11.77
C GLY A 141 -13.38 -0.10 10.50
N ARG A 142 -14.60 0.41 10.70
CA ARG A 142 -15.54 0.76 9.63
C ARG A 142 -14.99 1.85 8.72
N GLU A 143 -14.33 2.84 9.30
CA GLU A 143 -13.74 3.97 8.62
C GLU A 143 -12.69 3.56 7.59
N PHE A 144 -11.90 2.53 7.89
CA PHE A 144 -10.95 1.97 6.93
C PHE A 144 -11.67 1.30 5.75
N LEU A 145 -12.72 0.51 6.01
CA LEU A 145 -13.54 -0.09 4.96
C LEU A 145 -14.14 0.99 4.05
N GLU A 146 -14.72 2.03 4.62
CA GLU A 146 -15.31 3.15 3.87
C GLU A 146 -14.25 3.90 3.06
N LEU A 147 -13.09 4.21 3.67
CA LEU A 147 -11.97 4.85 2.96
C LEU A 147 -11.50 4.01 1.78
N LEU A 148 -11.31 2.70 1.98
CA LEU A 148 -10.86 1.79 0.94
C LEU A 148 -11.81 1.81 -0.27
N GLN A 149 -13.12 1.90 -0.05
CA GLN A 149 -14.12 1.96 -1.12
C GLN A 149 -14.04 3.23 -1.98
N PHE A 150 -13.43 4.31 -1.48
CA PHE A 150 -13.16 5.51 -2.28
C PHE A 150 -11.97 5.35 -3.22
N PHE A 151 -11.09 4.37 -3.03
CA PHE A 151 -10.02 4.11 -3.99
C PHE A 151 -10.55 3.48 -5.27
N ASP A 152 -10.01 3.91 -6.40
CA ASP A 152 -10.23 3.27 -7.70
C ASP A 152 -9.58 1.87 -7.69
N SER A 153 -10.41 0.83 -7.70
CA SER A 153 -9.97 -0.57 -7.60
C SER A 153 -9.13 -1.03 -8.79
N SER A 154 -9.18 -0.35 -9.94
CA SER A 154 -8.30 -0.65 -11.08
C SER A 154 -6.89 -0.10 -10.88
N LYS A 155 -6.73 0.92 -10.03
CA LYS A 155 -5.48 1.63 -9.80
C LYS A 155 -4.77 1.17 -8.54
N LEU A 156 -5.49 0.89 -7.47
CA LEU A 156 -4.88 0.50 -6.19
C LEU A 156 -4.23 -0.89 -6.31
N LYS A 157 -2.91 -0.94 -6.13
CA LYS A 157 -2.11 -2.18 -6.20
C LYS A 157 -1.45 -2.55 -4.89
N LYS A 158 -1.24 -1.58 -4.01
CA LYS A 158 -0.54 -1.78 -2.74
C LYS A 158 -1.30 -1.22 -1.56
N ILE A 159 -1.41 -2.02 -0.52
CA ILE A 159 -2.00 -1.64 0.77
C ILE A 159 -0.95 -1.86 1.86
N ASN A 160 -0.69 -0.85 2.67
CA ASN A 160 0.23 -0.93 3.79
C ASN A 160 -0.45 -0.41 5.07
N LEU A 161 -0.51 -1.24 6.10
CA LEU A 161 -1.18 -0.97 7.36
C LEU A 161 -0.19 -1.22 8.51
N SER A 162 0.09 -0.21 9.33
CA SER A 162 0.81 -0.43 10.60
C SER A 162 -0.06 -1.09 11.67
N SER A 163 -1.38 -0.96 11.53
CA SER A 163 -2.39 -1.42 12.49
C SER A 163 -3.21 -2.58 11.96
N GLN A 164 -3.80 -3.37 12.85
CA GLN A 164 -4.64 -4.50 12.45
C GLN A 164 -5.99 -4.02 11.91
N ILE A 165 -6.65 -4.86 11.14
CA ILE A 165 -8.07 -4.68 10.80
C ILE A 165 -8.91 -5.29 11.92
N ALA A 166 -9.99 -4.62 12.32
CA ALA A 166 -10.93 -5.16 13.29
C ALA A 166 -11.55 -6.47 12.78
N PRO A 167 -11.67 -7.51 13.63
CA PRO A 167 -12.15 -8.83 13.23
C PRO A 167 -13.49 -8.79 12.47
N GLU A 168 -14.42 -7.97 12.94
CA GLU A 168 -15.77 -7.82 12.38
C GLU A 168 -15.81 -7.15 10.99
N TYR A 169 -14.75 -6.41 10.61
CA TYR A 169 -14.65 -5.75 9.31
C TYR A 169 -13.74 -6.49 8.33
N PHE A 170 -12.90 -7.43 8.79
CA PHE A 170 -11.93 -8.11 7.94
C PHE A 170 -12.58 -8.81 6.74
N GLU A 171 -13.68 -9.54 6.97
CA GLU A 171 -14.39 -10.23 5.90
C GLU A 171 -14.99 -9.24 4.87
N MET A 172 -15.51 -8.10 5.34
CA MET A 172 -16.06 -7.07 4.47
C MET A 172 -14.97 -6.40 3.63
N VAL A 173 -13.83 -6.08 4.25
CA VAL A 173 -12.65 -5.51 3.57
C VAL A 173 -12.14 -6.46 2.50
N SER A 174 -11.95 -7.74 2.82
CA SER A 174 -11.41 -8.72 1.88
C SER A 174 -12.32 -9.02 0.68
N LYS A 175 -13.62 -8.74 0.81
CA LYS A 175 -14.59 -8.86 -0.28
C LYS A 175 -14.61 -7.66 -1.23
N THR A 176 -13.95 -6.55 -0.89
CA THR A 176 -13.87 -5.37 -1.76
C THR A 176 -13.05 -5.64 -3.02
N GLU A 177 -13.40 -4.97 -4.11
CA GLU A 177 -12.63 -5.06 -5.36
C GLU A 177 -11.23 -4.47 -5.19
N GLN A 178 -11.08 -3.46 -4.33
CA GLN A 178 -9.79 -2.85 -3.98
C GLN A 178 -8.84 -3.87 -3.36
N TRP A 179 -9.33 -4.69 -2.42
CA TRP A 179 -8.53 -5.74 -1.79
C TRP A 179 -8.16 -6.85 -2.79
N LYS A 180 -9.14 -7.33 -3.56
CA LYS A 180 -8.95 -8.43 -4.53
C LYS A 180 -8.00 -8.04 -5.68
N ASN A 181 -8.01 -6.78 -6.10
CA ASN A 181 -7.18 -6.29 -7.20
C ASN A 181 -5.78 -5.83 -6.77
N ALA A 182 -5.56 -5.67 -5.46
CA ALA A 182 -4.25 -5.35 -4.91
C ALA A 182 -3.33 -6.57 -5.01
N THR A 183 -2.07 -6.31 -5.36
CA THR A 183 -1.04 -7.34 -5.56
C THR A 183 -0.01 -7.33 -4.43
N GLU A 184 0.08 -6.25 -3.65
CA GLU A 184 0.94 -6.13 -2.48
C GLU A 184 0.15 -5.76 -1.21
N LEU A 185 0.37 -6.53 -0.14
CA LEU A 185 -0.11 -6.22 1.20
C LEU A 185 1.05 -6.24 2.20
N LYS A 186 1.16 -5.18 2.99
CA LYS A 186 1.93 -5.15 4.23
C LYS A 186 1.03 -4.83 5.40
N ALA A 187 1.05 -5.64 6.44
CA ALA A 187 0.22 -5.48 7.61
C ALA A 187 0.97 -5.87 8.89
N PHE A 188 1.14 -4.90 9.79
CA PHE A 188 1.97 -5.03 11.00
C PHE A 188 1.16 -4.96 12.31
N GLY A 189 -0.15 -5.14 12.22
CA GLY A 189 -1.04 -5.16 13.38
C GLY A 189 -0.99 -6.44 14.20
N TYR A 190 -1.46 -6.39 15.45
CA TYR A 190 -1.53 -7.55 16.34
C TYR A 190 -2.83 -8.33 16.19
N TYR A 191 -2.83 -9.39 15.38
CA TYR A 191 -4.04 -10.16 15.07
C TYR A 191 -4.32 -11.24 16.11
N ASN A 192 -5.05 -10.87 17.17
CA ASN A 192 -5.44 -11.78 18.27
C ASN A 192 -6.62 -12.71 17.95
N TYR A 193 -6.98 -12.85 16.67
CA TYR A 193 -8.08 -13.66 16.18
C TYR A 193 -7.64 -14.51 14.99
N ASN A 194 -8.48 -15.47 14.60
CA ASN A 194 -8.19 -16.34 13.48
C ASN A 194 -8.42 -15.61 12.15
N ILE A 195 -7.34 -15.20 11.48
CA ILE A 195 -7.42 -14.51 10.19
C ILE A 195 -7.93 -15.50 9.11
N PRO A 196 -8.86 -15.06 8.23
CA PRO A 196 -9.29 -15.85 7.08
C PRO A 196 -8.20 -15.84 6.00
N ILE A 197 -7.22 -16.75 6.13
CA ILE A 197 -6.01 -16.78 5.31
C ILE A 197 -6.28 -16.84 3.80
N GLU A 198 -7.42 -17.40 3.39
CA GLU A 198 -7.84 -17.51 1.99
C GLU A 198 -7.88 -16.14 1.30
N SER A 199 -8.22 -15.10 2.05
CA SER A 199 -8.25 -13.71 1.58
C SER A 199 -6.87 -13.08 1.38
N LEU A 200 -5.80 -13.78 1.75
CA LEU A 200 -4.41 -13.32 1.65
C LEU A 200 -3.62 -14.05 0.57
N LEU A 201 -4.17 -15.15 0.03
CA LEU A 201 -3.43 -16.05 -0.86
C LEU A 201 -3.19 -15.47 -2.27
N HIS A 202 -3.93 -14.43 -2.67
CA HIS A 202 -3.82 -13.85 -4.01
C HIS A 202 -2.70 -12.82 -4.15
N PHE A 203 -2.15 -12.30 -3.04
CA PHE A 203 -1.08 -11.29 -3.11
C PHE A 203 0.20 -11.89 -3.71
N ASP A 204 0.81 -11.15 -4.63
CA ASP A 204 2.14 -11.50 -5.19
C ASP A 204 3.25 -11.15 -4.19
N ARG A 205 3.01 -10.12 -3.37
CA ARG A 205 3.89 -9.69 -2.29
C ARG A 205 3.11 -9.53 -1.00
N LEU A 206 3.36 -10.40 -0.04
CA LEU A 206 2.65 -10.43 1.24
C LEU A 206 3.63 -10.26 2.40
N ASN A 207 3.33 -9.36 3.33
CA ASN A 207 4.03 -9.29 4.61
C ASN A 207 2.98 -9.07 5.71
N VAL A 208 2.63 -10.12 6.43
CA VAL A 208 1.70 -10.05 7.56
C VAL A 208 2.44 -10.52 8.80
N GLN A 209 2.50 -9.64 9.81
CA GLN A 209 3.19 -9.92 11.05
C GLN A 209 2.22 -10.01 12.21
N HIS A 210 2.71 -10.58 13.31
CA HIS A 210 2.01 -10.67 14.60
C HIS A 210 0.64 -11.36 14.52
N ILE A 211 0.53 -12.39 13.67
CA ILE A 211 -0.59 -13.33 13.74
C ILE A 211 -0.50 -14.09 15.06
N ASN A 212 -1.60 -14.23 15.80
CA ASN A 212 -1.57 -14.95 17.07
C ASN A 212 -1.02 -16.38 16.91
N ARG A 213 -1.73 -17.24 16.17
CA ARG A 213 -1.28 -18.61 15.86
C ARG A 213 -1.56 -18.94 14.40
N LEU A 214 -0.68 -19.73 13.81
CA LEU A 214 -0.83 -20.31 12.48
C LEU A 214 -0.75 -21.82 12.62
N SER A 215 -1.80 -22.54 12.21
CA SER A 215 -1.78 -24.01 12.24
C SER A 215 -0.87 -24.56 11.14
N THR A 216 -0.47 -25.81 11.30
CA THR A 216 0.42 -26.51 10.35
C THR A 216 -0.22 -26.58 8.96
N GLU A 217 -1.53 -26.86 8.88
CA GLU A 217 -2.28 -26.93 7.62
C GLU A 217 -2.39 -25.55 6.95
N LYS A 218 -2.58 -24.49 7.74
CA LYS A 218 -2.65 -23.12 7.22
C LYS A 218 -1.29 -22.65 6.70
N ALA A 219 -0.21 -22.97 7.41
CA ALA A 219 1.15 -22.67 6.97
C ALA A 219 1.49 -23.39 5.67
N TRP A 220 1.18 -24.68 5.56
CA TRP A 220 1.33 -25.43 4.31
C TRP A 220 0.47 -24.83 3.19
N LYS A 221 -0.78 -24.47 3.45
CA LYS A 221 -1.68 -23.86 2.46
C LYS A 221 -1.12 -22.55 1.87
N PHE A 222 -0.39 -21.75 2.64
CA PHE A 222 0.33 -20.58 2.10
C PHE A 222 1.40 -21.01 1.08
N ILE A 223 2.26 -21.95 1.47
CA ILE A 223 3.36 -22.45 0.64
C ILE A 223 2.81 -23.12 -0.63
N GLU A 224 1.88 -24.05 -0.48
CA GLU A 224 1.25 -24.80 -1.57
C GLU A 224 0.54 -23.86 -2.56
N ASN A 225 -0.27 -22.92 -2.07
CA ASN A 225 -0.95 -21.97 -2.94
C ASN A 225 0.05 -21.10 -3.70
N PHE A 226 1.08 -20.60 -3.01
CA PHE A 226 2.13 -19.79 -3.62
C PHE A 226 2.80 -20.55 -4.76
N LEU A 227 3.21 -21.80 -4.56
CA LEU A 227 3.80 -22.65 -5.61
C LEU A 227 2.83 -22.91 -6.76
N ARG A 228 1.57 -23.27 -6.45
CA ARG A 228 0.55 -23.60 -7.46
C ARG A 228 0.25 -22.43 -8.42
N ARG A 229 0.37 -21.19 -7.95
CA ARG A 229 0.14 -19.99 -8.79
C ARG A 229 1.24 -19.76 -9.83
N ASN A 230 2.36 -20.49 -9.77
CA ASN A 230 3.55 -20.25 -10.59
C ASN A 230 3.98 -18.78 -10.59
N PRO A 231 4.40 -18.27 -9.41
CA PRO A 231 4.60 -16.85 -9.20
C PRO A 231 5.81 -16.33 -9.98
N ALA A 232 5.74 -15.07 -10.40
CA ALA A 232 6.82 -14.42 -11.15
C ALA A 232 8.05 -14.13 -10.27
N LEU A 233 9.19 -13.85 -10.91
CA LEU A 233 10.38 -13.39 -10.19
C LEU A 233 10.04 -12.14 -9.37
N GLY A 234 10.46 -12.13 -8.10
CA GLY A 234 10.18 -11.03 -7.17
C GLY A 234 8.88 -11.14 -6.38
N SER A 235 8.04 -12.14 -6.66
CA SER A 235 6.95 -12.52 -5.75
C SER A 235 7.52 -13.11 -4.46
N CYS A 236 6.88 -12.77 -3.33
CA CYS A 236 7.34 -13.20 -2.01
C CYS A 236 6.21 -13.18 -0.97
N PHE A 237 6.35 -13.98 0.09
CA PHE A 237 5.54 -13.79 1.29
C PHE A 237 6.38 -13.91 2.56
N GLN A 238 5.93 -13.20 3.59
CA GLN A 238 6.35 -13.31 4.97
C GLN A 238 5.09 -13.36 5.83
N VAL A 239 4.92 -14.46 6.56
CA VAL A 239 3.83 -14.63 7.52
C VAL A 239 4.46 -14.95 8.86
N GLN A 240 4.36 -14.00 9.79
CA GLN A 240 4.95 -14.13 11.12
C GLN A 240 3.90 -14.26 12.22
N THR A 241 4.21 -15.10 13.19
CA THR A 241 3.38 -15.40 14.34
C THR A 241 3.97 -14.87 15.64
N MET A 242 3.11 -14.64 16.63
CA MET A 242 3.55 -14.30 17.99
C MET A 242 4.00 -15.53 18.78
N PHE A 243 3.35 -16.67 18.55
CA PHE A 243 3.72 -17.95 19.14
C PHE A 243 4.58 -18.77 18.18
N ALA A 244 5.40 -19.66 18.74
CA ALA A 244 6.25 -20.55 17.95
C ALA A 244 5.41 -21.46 17.04
N LEU A 245 5.93 -21.72 15.84
CA LEU A 245 5.36 -22.67 14.89
C LEU A 245 5.72 -24.11 15.26
N ASP A 246 4.79 -25.03 15.01
CA ASP A 246 5.07 -26.46 14.98
C ASP A 246 5.72 -26.80 13.64
N ILE A 247 7.06 -26.71 13.58
CA ILE A 247 7.81 -26.87 12.33
C ILE A 247 7.71 -28.31 11.82
N ASP A 248 7.83 -29.30 12.70
CA ASP A 248 7.75 -30.71 12.30
C ASP A 248 6.36 -31.03 11.72
N GLY A 249 5.30 -30.56 12.38
CA GLY A 249 3.94 -30.71 11.84
C GLY A 249 3.72 -29.97 10.52
N ILE A 250 4.38 -28.83 10.27
CA ILE A 250 4.35 -28.17 8.95
C ILE A 250 5.01 -29.05 7.89
N LEU A 251 6.18 -29.63 8.20
CA LEU A 251 6.95 -30.47 7.27
C LEU A 251 6.22 -31.78 6.96
N GLU A 252 5.49 -32.35 7.93
CA GLU A 252 4.62 -33.52 7.71
C GLU A 252 3.50 -33.27 6.69
N ASN A 253 3.10 -32.01 6.49
CA ASN A 253 2.08 -31.63 5.50
C ASN A 253 2.66 -31.46 4.08
N PHE A 254 3.98 -31.49 3.89
CA PHE A 254 4.57 -31.27 2.57
C PHE A 254 4.20 -32.40 1.61
N SER A 255 3.88 -32.03 0.37
CA SER A 255 3.68 -33.00 -0.72
C SER A 255 4.99 -33.56 -1.29
N VAL A 256 6.13 -33.01 -0.87
CA VAL A 256 7.48 -33.43 -1.24
C VAL A 256 8.24 -33.82 0.02
N SER A 257 9.27 -34.67 -0.11
CA SER A 257 10.13 -35.01 1.03
C SER A 257 10.86 -33.75 1.53
N PRO A 258 10.74 -33.40 2.82
CA PRO A 258 11.48 -32.28 3.39
C PRO A 258 12.99 -32.47 3.22
N ASN A 259 13.67 -31.46 2.66
CA ASN A 259 15.12 -31.42 2.49
C ASN A 259 15.64 -30.06 2.94
N ASN A 260 16.42 -30.04 4.03
CA ASN A 260 16.94 -28.80 4.57
C ASN A 260 18.19 -28.36 3.81
N GLU A 261 18.04 -27.35 2.94
CA GLU A 261 19.07 -26.81 2.05
C GLU A 261 19.33 -25.32 2.35
N PRO A 262 20.07 -24.97 3.42
CA PRO A 262 20.37 -23.59 3.76
C PRO A 262 21.06 -22.84 2.60
N THR A 263 20.58 -21.64 2.31
CA THR A 263 21.11 -20.75 1.25
C THR A 263 22.02 -19.64 1.79
N GLU A 264 22.11 -19.51 3.10
CA GLU A 264 22.92 -18.51 3.81
C GLU A 264 24.28 -19.09 4.26
N HIS A 265 25.27 -18.23 4.50
CA HIS A 265 26.57 -18.66 5.04
C HIS A 265 26.45 -19.22 6.47
N GLU A 266 27.39 -20.12 6.83
CA GLU A 266 27.34 -21.16 7.88
C GLU A 266 27.07 -20.76 9.36
N TYR A 267 26.50 -19.59 9.67
CA TYR A 267 26.29 -19.16 11.07
C TYR A 267 24.91 -18.61 11.40
N SER A 268 23.98 -18.54 10.44
CA SER A 268 22.62 -18.11 10.74
C SER A 268 21.82 -19.28 11.32
N THR A 269 21.44 -19.16 12.58
CA THR A 269 20.55 -20.11 13.28
C THR A 269 19.10 -19.64 13.30
N TYR A 270 18.81 -18.57 12.56
CA TYR A 270 17.48 -17.94 12.54
C TYR A 270 16.45 -18.83 11.85
N TYR A 271 16.79 -19.32 10.65
CA TYR A 271 15.95 -20.27 9.93
C TYR A 271 16.26 -21.70 10.41
N LYS A 272 15.22 -22.44 10.73
CA LYS A 272 15.30 -23.84 11.18
C LYS A 272 15.19 -24.83 10.04
N HIS A 273 14.56 -24.41 8.94
CA HIS A 273 14.42 -25.20 7.73
C HIS A 273 14.46 -24.29 6.50
N THR A 274 15.16 -24.71 5.46
CA THR A 274 15.11 -24.11 4.12
C THR A 274 14.77 -25.21 3.11
N GLN A 275 13.72 -25.01 2.33
CA GLN A 275 13.31 -25.90 1.26
C GLN A 275 13.41 -25.16 -0.07
N LEU A 276 14.01 -25.80 -1.07
CA LEU A 276 14.01 -25.32 -2.44
C LEU A 276 12.94 -26.05 -3.23
N PHE A 277 12.13 -25.29 -3.96
CA PHE A 277 11.12 -25.83 -4.87
C PHE A 277 11.43 -25.38 -6.30
N GLU A 278 11.55 -26.36 -7.19
CA GLU A 278 11.65 -26.11 -8.63
C GLU A 278 10.36 -25.46 -9.15
N LEU A 279 10.54 -24.52 -10.08
CA LEU A 279 9.44 -23.85 -10.77
C LEU A 279 9.48 -24.20 -12.26
N PRO A 280 8.36 -24.03 -12.99
CA PRO A 280 8.31 -24.24 -14.45
C PRO A 280 9.39 -23.48 -15.25
N ASN A 281 9.84 -22.32 -14.76
CA ASN A 281 11.00 -21.63 -15.32
C ASN A 281 12.28 -22.15 -14.65
N PRO A 282 13.18 -22.83 -15.38
CA PRO A 282 14.37 -23.46 -14.80
C PRO A 282 15.40 -22.46 -14.27
N ASN A 283 15.27 -21.16 -14.61
CA ASN A 283 16.16 -20.13 -14.08
C ASN A 283 15.70 -19.59 -12.71
N HIS A 284 14.52 -20.00 -12.24
CA HIS A 284 13.92 -19.53 -11.00
C HIS A 284 13.66 -20.69 -10.04
N ILE A 285 13.92 -20.43 -8.76
CA ILE A 285 13.66 -21.34 -7.65
C ILE A 285 12.79 -20.60 -6.64
N CYS A 286 11.78 -21.27 -6.09
CA CYS A 286 11.08 -20.77 -4.91
C CYS A 286 11.85 -21.23 -3.68
N VAL A 287 12.46 -20.26 -2.99
CA VAL A 287 13.16 -20.49 -1.72
C VAL A 287 12.15 -20.32 -0.60
N VAL A 288 11.85 -21.38 0.14
CA VAL A 288 11.00 -21.35 1.33
C VAL A 288 11.88 -21.49 2.55
N LYS A 289 11.76 -20.57 3.52
CA LYS A 289 12.42 -20.68 4.82
C LYS A 289 11.39 -20.68 5.92
N ILE A 290 11.65 -21.45 6.98
CA ILE A 290 10.82 -21.51 8.19
C ILE A 290 11.71 -21.14 9.37
N SER A 291 11.28 -20.15 10.15
CA SER A 291 11.89 -19.82 11.45
C SER A 291 10.93 -20.22 12.57
N GLU A 292 11.37 -20.07 13.82
CA GLU A 292 10.54 -20.33 15.00
C GLU A 292 9.20 -19.57 14.96
N HIS A 293 9.18 -18.36 14.38
CA HIS A 293 8.04 -17.46 14.40
C HIS A 293 7.55 -17.05 13.01
N GLY A 294 7.86 -17.80 11.95
CA GLY A 294 7.32 -17.46 10.65
C GLY A 294 7.69 -18.38 9.51
N ILE A 295 6.90 -18.25 8.45
CA ILE A 295 7.16 -18.84 7.14
C ILE A 295 7.45 -17.72 6.14
N TYR A 296 8.42 -17.99 5.28
CA TYR A 296 8.94 -17.03 4.31
C TYR A 296 9.10 -17.72 2.98
N ALA A 297 8.76 -17.06 1.89
CA ALA A 297 9.09 -17.53 0.56
C ALA A 297 9.45 -16.38 -0.37
N ALA A 298 10.36 -16.64 -1.31
CA ALA A 298 10.64 -15.74 -2.41
C ALA A 298 11.02 -16.51 -3.68
N VAL A 299 10.49 -16.05 -4.81
CA VAL A 299 10.95 -16.53 -6.13
C VAL A 299 12.26 -15.82 -6.45
N SER A 300 13.33 -16.60 -6.54
CA SER A 300 14.70 -16.12 -6.67
C SER A 300 15.35 -16.69 -7.91
N ARG A 301 16.35 -15.99 -8.47
CA ARG A 301 17.19 -16.54 -9.54
C ARG A 301 18.06 -17.64 -8.96
N ILE A 302 18.22 -18.74 -9.69
CA ILE A 302 19.04 -19.88 -9.26
C ILE A 302 20.49 -19.49 -8.91
N THR A 303 21.01 -18.45 -9.55
CA THR A 303 22.36 -17.91 -9.32
C THR A 303 22.47 -16.93 -8.15
N HIS A 304 21.36 -16.49 -7.56
CA HIS A 304 21.30 -15.43 -6.55
C HIS A 304 20.25 -15.72 -5.46
N LEU A 305 20.14 -16.98 -5.02
CA LEU A 305 19.10 -17.40 -4.08
C LEU A 305 19.01 -16.51 -2.83
N GLU A 306 20.11 -16.32 -2.10
CA GLU A 306 20.11 -15.55 -0.86
C GLU A 306 19.99 -14.02 -1.07
N PRO A 307 20.75 -13.39 -2.00
CA PRO A 307 20.59 -11.97 -2.27
C PRO A 307 19.16 -11.60 -2.72
N ASP A 308 18.57 -12.39 -3.61
CA ASP A 308 17.19 -12.16 -4.08
C ASP A 308 16.19 -12.35 -2.94
N PHE A 309 16.31 -13.43 -2.17
CA PHE A 309 15.44 -13.69 -1.03
C PHE A 309 15.44 -12.53 -0.03
N ARG A 310 16.62 -12.03 0.36
CA ARG A 310 16.75 -10.91 1.30
C ARG A 310 16.29 -9.58 0.70
N TRP A 311 16.56 -9.34 -0.57
CA TRP A 311 16.09 -8.13 -1.25
C TRP A 311 14.57 -8.07 -1.32
N TYR A 312 13.91 -9.16 -1.73
CA TYR A 312 12.47 -9.17 -1.92
C TYR A 312 11.69 -9.08 -0.61
N LEU A 313 12.17 -9.74 0.45
CA LEU A 313 11.52 -9.75 1.76
C LEU A 313 11.86 -8.52 2.61
N PHE A 314 13.15 -8.12 2.65
CA PHE A 314 13.65 -7.13 3.61
C PHE A 314 14.11 -5.82 2.96
N GLY A 315 14.19 -5.75 1.63
CA GLY A 315 14.71 -4.57 0.93
C GLY A 315 16.19 -4.33 1.17
N VAL A 316 16.93 -5.35 1.61
CA VAL A 316 18.37 -5.27 1.89
C VAL A 316 19.12 -5.81 0.68
N ARG A 317 19.95 -4.96 0.05
CA ARG A 317 20.95 -5.44 -0.91
C ARG A 317 22.18 -5.88 -0.12
N ILE A 318 22.60 -7.11 -0.33
CA ILE A 318 23.94 -7.54 0.02
C ILE A 318 24.73 -7.47 -1.29
N GLU A 319 25.82 -6.72 -1.26
CA GLU A 319 26.79 -6.70 -2.37
C GLU A 319 27.56 -8.01 -2.48
#